data_AF-A0A356IHK3-F1
#
_entry.id   AF-A0A356IHK3-F1
#
_cell.length_a   1.000
_cell.length_b   1.000
_cell.length_c   1.000
_cell.angle_alpha   90.00
_cell.angle_beta   90.00
_cell.angle_gamma   90.00
#
_symmetry.space_group_name_H-M   'P 1'
#
loop_
_entity.id
_entity.type
_entity.pdbx_description
1 polymer ?
#
loop_
_entity_poly.entity_id
_entity_poly.type
_entity_poly.pdbx_seq_one_letter_code
_entity_poly.pdbx_strand_id
1 'polypeptide(L)'
;GFEADDLIGTLSKQATEQGINTLILTGDADQLQLVDEKTSLLMYTGFGEIRTYDPAGVAERYDGLGPEYVAEIKALEGDSSDNIPGVPGVGKKSARTVLAKLGHFPSLFNNLSEVERIEGLRGAKRAMNLLEEHRDTAAEALVLTTIVRDVPIDFDAEQSKFGQFDREKVIKILMDYELRLVANRLPQSELDHLKQTNSDNKDVAKTSAT
;
A
#
# COMPACT_ATOMS: atom_id res chain seq x y z
N GLY A 1 11.31 9.89 -11.57
CA GLY A 1 11.78 8.58 -11.09
C GLY A 1 10.57 7.81 -10.64
N PHE A 2 10.76 6.62 -10.06
CA PHE A 2 9.69 5.88 -9.40
C PHE A 2 10.00 5.81 -7.90
N GLU A 3 8.95 5.80 -7.10
CA GLU A 3 9.03 5.71 -5.64
C GLU A 3 8.82 4.27 -5.15
N ALA A 4 8.96 4.03 -3.85
CA ALA A 4 8.90 2.68 -3.30
C ALA A 4 7.47 2.11 -3.33
N ASP A 5 6.48 2.97 -3.17
CA ASP A 5 5.06 2.69 -3.35
C ASP A 5 4.72 2.30 -4.79
N ASP A 6 5.32 2.92 -5.81
CA ASP A 6 5.17 2.54 -7.22
C ASP A 6 5.67 1.12 -7.47
N LEU A 7 6.81 0.76 -6.86
CA LEU A 7 7.35 -0.60 -6.92
C LEU A 7 6.40 -1.58 -6.24
N ILE A 8 5.90 -1.26 -5.05
CA ILE A 8 4.92 -2.10 -4.34
C ILE A 8 3.63 -2.26 -5.14
N GLY A 9 3.10 -1.17 -5.72
CA GLY A 9 1.89 -1.16 -6.52
C GLY A 9 2.01 -1.96 -7.82
N THR A 10 3.19 -1.92 -8.43
CA THR A 10 3.53 -2.73 -9.62
C THR A 10 3.67 -4.20 -9.25
N LEU A 11 4.43 -4.53 -8.21
CA LEU A 11 4.64 -5.91 -7.76
C LEU A 11 3.34 -6.57 -7.27
N SER A 12 2.48 -5.84 -6.55
CA SER A 12 1.19 -6.36 -6.08
C SER A 12 0.23 -6.67 -7.24
N LYS A 13 0.25 -5.83 -8.29
CA LYS A 13 -0.50 -6.07 -9.53
C LYS A 13 -0.02 -7.34 -10.23
N GLN A 14 1.29 -7.46 -10.45
CA GLN A 14 1.88 -8.63 -11.11
C GLN A 14 1.66 -9.92 -10.31
N ALA A 15 1.75 -9.87 -8.98
CA ALA A 15 1.43 -10.98 -8.10
C ALA A 15 -0.04 -11.42 -8.26
N THR A 16 -0.97 -10.45 -8.33
CA THR A 16 -2.40 -10.71 -8.56
C THR A 16 -2.64 -11.38 -9.91
N GLU A 17 -1.97 -10.93 -10.98
CA GLU A 17 -2.02 -11.52 -12.32
C GLU A 17 -1.50 -12.97 -12.33
N GLN A 18 -0.55 -13.30 -11.45
CA GLN A 18 -0.06 -14.67 -11.21
C GLN A 18 -0.94 -15.47 -10.24
N GLY A 19 -2.04 -14.90 -9.74
CA GLY A 19 -2.97 -15.55 -8.82
C GLY A 19 -2.49 -15.60 -7.36
N ILE A 20 -1.42 -14.89 -7.01
CA ILE A 20 -0.83 -14.84 -5.67
C ILE A 20 -1.61 -13.85 -4.81
N ASN A 21 -1.92 -14.25 -3.57
CA ASN A 21 -2.51 -13.34 -2.59
C ASN A 21 -1.39 -12.52 -1.94
N THR A 22 -1.53 -11.20 -1.94
CA THR A 22 -0.52 -10.25 -1.48
C THR A 22 -0.93 -9.62 -0.15
N LEU A 23 0.00 -9.57 0.80
CA LEU A 23 -0.13 -8.80 2.02
C LEU A 23 0.93 -7.70 2.04
N ILE A 24 0.50 -6.45 1.88
CA ILE A 24 1.36 -5.27 1.92
C ILE A 24 1.53 -4.84 3.38
N LEU A 25 2.75 -4.84 3.89
CA LEU A 25 3.05 -4.31 5.23
C LEU A 25 3.54 -2.87 5.12
N THR A 26 2.76 -1.91 5.60
CA THR A 26 3.10 -0.48 5.52
C THR A 26 2.40 0.35 6.59
N GLY A 27 3.01 1.45 7.01
CA GLY A 27 2.36 2.47 7.85
C GLY A 27 1.64 3.55 7.03
N ASP A 28 1.81 3.52 5.71
CA ASP A 28 1.33 4.55 4.79
C ASP A 28 -0.11 4.26 4.33
N ALA A 29 -0.97 5.26 4.48
CA ALA A 29 -2.38 5.19 4.10
C ALA A 29 -2.62 5.33 2.60
N ASP A 30 -1.65 5.84 1.84
CA ASP A 30 -1.81 6.02 0.39
C ASP A 30 -1.84 4.68 -0.34
N GLN A 31 -1.14 3.69 0.20
CA GLN A 31 -1.16 2.32 -0.30
C GLN A 31 -2.50 1.61 -0.10
N LEU A 32 -3.46 2.19 0.64
CA LEU A 32 -4.83 1.66 0.69
C LEU A 32 -5.51 1.65 -0.68
N GLN A 33 -5.04 2.47 -1.64
CA GLN A 33 -5.50 2.42 -3.03
C GLN A 33 -5.13 1.13 -3.77
N LEU A 34 -4.17 0.34 -3.23
CA LEU A 34 -3.71 -0.91 -3.82
C LEU A 34 -4.53 -2.13 -3.37
N VAL A 35 -5.44 -1.95 -2.42
CA VAL A 35 -6.27 -3.04 -1.87
C VAL A 35 -7.28 -3.51 -2.91
N ASP A 36 -7.38 -4.83 -3.08
CA ASP A 36 -8.33 -5.48 -3.98
C ASP A 36 -8.72 -6.88 -3.43
N GLU A 37 -9.32 -7.75 -4.25
CA GLU A 37 -9.73 -9.09 -3.83
C GLU A 37 -8.56 -10.01 -3.43
N LYS A 38 -7.36 -9.78 -3.97
CA LYS A 38 -6.15 -10.58 -3.71
C LYS A 38 -5.09 -9.83 -2.93
N THR A 39 -5.19 -8.50 -2.83
CA THR A 39 -4.24 -7.65 -2.13
C THR A 39 -4.87 -7.05 -0.89
N SER A 40 -4.31 -7.38 0.27
CA SER A 40 -4.68 -6.78 1.56
C SER A 40 -3.52 -5.97 2.12
N LEU A 41 -3.83 -5.02 3.00
CA LEU A 41 -2.82 -4.15 3.61
C LEU A 41 -2.80 -4.32 5.13
N LEU A 42 -1.63 -4.68 5.68
CA LEU A 42 -1.37 -4.78 7.10
C LEU A 42 -0.73 -3.47 7.58
N MET A 43 -1.49 -2.70 8.36
CA MET A 43 -1.07 -1.39 8.85
C MET A 43 -0.86 -1.38 10.35
N TYR A 44 0.29 -0.87 10.79
CA TYR A 44 0.49 -0.48 12.17
C TYR A 44 -0.21 0.86 12.41
N THR A 45 -1.30 0.83 13.16
CA THR A 45 -1.89 2.07 13.66
C THR A 45 -1.07 2.56 14.85
N GLY A 46 -1.10 3.88 15.12
CA GLY A 46 -0.50 4.41 16.35
C GLY A 46 -0.95 3.59 17.56
N PHE A 47 -0.09 3.49 18.58
CA PHE A 47 -0.30 2.68 19.80
C PHE A 47 -0.07 1.17 19.68
N GLY A 48 0.51 0.68 18.56
CA GLY A 48 0.96 -0.71 18.44
C GLY A 48 -0.14 -1.70 18.08
N GLU A 49 -1.33 -1.20 17.75
CA GLU A 49 -2.38 -2.01 17.13
C GLU A 49 -2.04 -2.27 15.66
N ILE A 50 -2.30 -3.50 15.22
CA ILE A 50 -2.14 -3.92 13.82
C ILE A 50 -3.54 -4.13 13.25
N ARG A 51 -3.83 -3.47 12.13
CA ARG A 51 -5.09 -3.62 11.41
C ARG A 51 -4.84 -4.11 9.99
N THR A 52 -5.58 -5.13 9.59
CA THR A 52 -5.64 -5.55 8.18
C THR A 52 -6.79 -4.82 7.48
N TYR A 53 -6.50 -4.30 6.29
CA TYR A 53 -7.46 -3.66 5.40
C TYR A 53 -7.68 -4.54 4.18
N ASP A 54 -8.93 -4.94 4.02
CA ASP A 54 -9.54 -5.47 2.79
C ASP A 54 -10.42 -4.36 2.16
N PRO A 55 -11.07 -4.59 1.00
CA PRO A 55 -11.90 -3.56 0.37
C PRO A 55 -13.00 -3.01 1.29
N ALA A 56 -13.59 -3.85 2.15
CA ALA A 56 -14.61 -3.43 3.10
C ALA A 56 -14.05 -2.54 4.21
N GLY A 57 -12.86 -2.85 4.74
CA GLY A 57 -12.16 -2.04 5.71
C GLY A 57 -11.72 -0.67 5.15
N VAL A 58 -11.38 -0.60 3.87
CA VAL A 58 -11.12 0.68 3.19
C VAL A 58 -12.40 1.49 3.07
N ALA A 59 -13.49 0.88 2.61
CA ALA A 59 -14.80 1.52 2.54
C ALA A 59 -15.26 2.07 3.89
N GLU A 60 -15.11 1.30 4.98
CA GLU A 60 -15.44 1.75 6.33
C GLU A 60 -14.62 3.01 6.73
N ARG A 61 -13.33 3.04 6.39
CA ARG A 61 -12.44 4.17 6.71
C ARG A 61 -12.78 5.44 5.92
N TYR A 62 -13.29 5.30 4.69
CA TYR A 62 -13.56 6.38 3.76
C TYR A 62 -15.05 6.62 3.50
N ASP A 63 -15.90 6.38 4.51
CA ASP A 63 -17.34 6.71 4.49
C ASP A 63 -18.11 6.02 3.34
N GLY A 64 -17.73 4.78 3.02
CA GLY A 64 -18.32 3.95 1.97
C GLY A 64 -17.59 3.96 0.64
N LEU A 65 -16.54 4.77 0.48
CA LEU A 65 -15.72 4.84 -0.73
C LEU A 65 -14.61 3.78 -0.72
N GLY A 66 -14.53 2.98 -1.78
CA GLY A 66 -13.55 1.91 -1.90
C GLY A 66 -12.11 2.37 -2.19
N PRO A 67 -11.17 1.41 -2.27
CA PRO A 67 -9.76 1.65 -2.63
C PRO A 67 -9.56 2.53 -3.86
N GLU A 68 -10.41 2.38 -4.86
CA GLU A 68 -10.37 3.11 -6.14
C GLU A 68 -10.56 4.64 -5.99
N TYR A 69 -11.07 5.11 -4.85
CA TYR A 69 -11.26 6.54 -4.58
C TYR A 69 -10.14 7.14 -3.73
N VAL A 70 -9.23 6.34 -3.15
CA VAL A 70 -8.26 6.84 -2.16
C VAL A 70 -7.38 7.97 -2.73
N ALA A 71 -6.89 7.82 -3.96
CA ALA A 71 -6.08 8.85 -4.62
C ALA A 71 -6.87 10.16 -4.85
N GLU A 72 -8.13 10.06 -5.29
CA GLU A 72 -9.02 11.22 -5.50
C GLU A 72 -9.43 11.89 -4.19
N ILE A 73 -9.65 11.12 -3.13
CA ILE A 73 -9.92 11.64 -1.80
C ILE A 73 -8.72 12.47 -1.34
N LYS A 74 -7.49 11.95 -1.46
CA LYS A 74 -6.26 12.67 -1.11
C LYS A 74 -6.05 13.90 -1.99
N ALA A 75 -6.35 13.82 -3.27
CA ALA A 75 -6.24 14.95 -4.19
C ALA A 75 -7.17 16.11 -3.83
N LEU A 76 -8.36 15.82 -3.28
CA LEU A 76 -9.29 16.85 -2.79
C LEU A 76 -8.95 17.32 -1.36
N GLU A 77 -8.71 16.38 -0.44
CA GLU A 77 -8.46 16.67 0.99
C GLU A 77 -7.09 17.32 1.24
N GLY A 78 -6.13 17.06 0.36
CA GLY A 78 -4.71 17.35 0.55
C GLY A 78 -4.00 16.27 1.37
N ASP A 79 -2.67 16.28 1.26
CA ASP A 79 -1.77 15.52 2.11
C ASP A 79 -0.61 16.38 2.63
N SER A 80 -0.57 16.58 3.95
CA SER A 80 0.50 17.35 4.59
C SER A 80 1.83 16.62 4.66
N SER A 81 1.88 15.27 4.64
CA SER A 81 3.18 14.56 4.63
C SER A 81 3.93 14.79 3.33
N ASP A 82 3.19 14.87 2.22
CA ASP A 82 3.74 14.93 0.87
C ASP A 82 3.63 16.34 0.26
N ASN A 83 3.34 17.34 1.10
CA ASN A 83 3.14 18.74 0.71
C ASN A 83 2.11 18.94 -0.41
N ILE A 84 1.08 18.09 -0.45
CA ILE A 84 -0.05 18.19 -1.37
C ILE A 84 -1.12 19.08 -0.71
N PRO A 85 -1.37 20.30 -1.19
CA PRO A 85 -2.29 21.22 -0.53
C PRO A 85 -3.77 20.79 -0.63
N GLY A 86 -4.12 19.99 -1.65
CA GLY A 86 -5.50 19.66 -1.98
C GLY A 86 -6.27 20.87 -2.52
N VAL A 87 -7.61 20.78 -2.51
CA VAL A 87 -8.47 21.91 -2.89
C VAL A 87 -8.75 22.80 -1.68
N PRO A 88 -8.29 24.06 -1.66
CA PRO A 88 -8.48 24.95 -0.52
C PRO A 88 -9.95 25.08 -0.10
N GLY A 89 -10.24 24.78 1.17
CA GLY A 89 -11.60 24.87 1.71
C GLY A 89 -12.52 23.68 1.42
N VAL A 90 -12.04 22.65 0.70
CA VAL A 90 -12.73 21.36 0.54
C VAL A 90 -12.13 20.37 1.53
N GLY A 91 -12.73 20.26 2.71
CA GLY A 91 -12.29 19.31 3.74
C GLY A 91 -12.86 17.90 3.54
N LYS A 92 -12.43 16.97 4.41
CA LYS A 92 -12.78 15.53 4.38
C LYS A 92 -14.23 15.23 4.07
N LYS A 93 -15.15 15.85 4.83
CA LYS A 93 -16.58 15.62 4.66
C LYS A 93 -17.06 16.03 3.27
N SER A 94 -16.63 17.18 2.77
CA SER A 94 -17.04 17.68 1.46
C SER A 94 -16.47 16.81 0.35
N ALA A 95 -15.16 16.52 0.38
CA ALA A 95 -14.47 15.67 -0.60
C ALA A 95 -15.16 14.31 -0.76
N ARG A 96 -15.34 13.59 0.35
CA ARG A 96 -15.96 12.25 0.33
C ARG A 96 -17.43 12.30 -0.06
N THR A 97 -18.16 13.32 0.38
CA THR A 97 -19.58 13.48 0.02
C THR A 97 -19.75 13.70 -1.48
N VAL A 98 -18.91 14.54 -2.12
CA VAL A 98 -19.03 14.79 -3.56
C VAL A 98 -18.60 13.57 -4.38
N LEU A 99 -17.53 12.87 -3.98
CA LEU A 99 -17.09 11.64 -4.63
C LEU A 99 -18.13 10.53 -4.48
N ALA A 100 -18.73 10.36 -3.30
CA ALA A 100 -19.77 9.35 -3.08
C ALA A 100 -21.06 9.62 -3.88
N LYS A 101 -21.35 10.89 -4.20
CA LYS A 101 -22.57 11.27 -4.93
C LYS A 101 -22.38 11.36 -6.43
N LEU A 102 -21.22 11.84 -6.88
CA LEU A 102 -20.98 12.14 -8.28
C LEU A 102 -19.92 11.21 -8.91
N GLY A 103 -19.29 10.36 -8.12
CA GLY A 103 -18.26 9.42 -8.56
C GLY A 103 -16.90 10.09 -8.79
N HIS A 104 -16.08 9.42 -9.60
CA HIS A 104 -14.73 9.86 -9.94
C HIS A 104 -14.67 11.24 -10.59
N PHE A 105 -13.49 11.85 -10.59
CA PHE A 105 -13.21 13.20 -11.09
C PHE A 105 -13.85 13.51 -12.46
N PRO A 106 -13.77 12.64 -13.49
CA PRO A 106 -14.45 12.91 -14.76
C PRO A 106 -15.95 13.13 -14.59
N SER A 107 -16.63 12.31 -13.79
CA SER A 107 -18.06 12.43 -13.54
C SER A 107 -18.38 13.61 -12.61
N LEU A 108 -17.58 13.81 -11.56
CA LEU A 108 -17.70 14.93 -10.63
C LEU A 108 -17.63 16.28 -11.36
N PHE A 109 -16.59 16.50 -12.17
CA PHE A 109 -16.39 17.78 -12.87
C PHE A 109 -17.36 17.99 -14.04
N ASN A 110 -17.85 16.92 -14.67
CA ASN A 110 -18.90 17.03 -15.70
C ASN A 110 -20.27 17.36 -15.11
N ASN A 111 -20.51 17.01 -13.84
CA ASN A 111 -21.80 17.21 -13.16
C ASN A 111 -21.68 18.20 -11.99
N LEU A 112 -20.74 19.15 -12.07
CA LEU A 112 -20.38 19.99 -10.93
C LEU A 112 -21.56 20.80 -10.38
N SER A 113 -22.50 21.23 -11.25
CA SER A 113 -23.72 21.93 -10.85
C SER A 113 -24.62 21.13 -9.90
N GLU A 114 -24.51 19.80 -9.88
CA GLU A 114 -25.29 18.94 -8.98
C GLU A 114 -24.76 18.97 -7.54
N VAL A 115 -23.53 19.47 -7.30
CA VAL A 115 -22.96 19.60 -5.96
C VAL A 115 -23.85 20.47 -5.06
N GLU A 116 -24.38 21.59 -5.59
CA GLU A 116 -25.28 22.49 -4.83
C GLU A 116 -26.56 21.80 -4.35
N ARG A 117 -26.98 20.71 -5.02
CA ARG A 117 -28.19 19.95 -4.71
C ARG A 117 -27.93 18.78 -3.76
N ILE A 118 -26.68 18.52 -3.36
CA ILE A 118 -26.38 17.42 -2.44
C ILE A 118 -26.94 17.72 -1.05
N GLU A 119 -27.95 16.96 -0.65
CA GLU A 119 -28.55 17.05 0.67
C GLU A 119 -27.53 16.74 1.78
N GLY A 120 -27.52 17.56 2.83
CA GLY A 120 -26.62 17.37 3.98
C GLY A 120 -25.20 17.92 3.80
N LEU A 121 -24.83 18.40 2.61
CA LEU A 121 -23.56 19.10 2.37
C LEU A 121 -23.66 20.59 2.74
N ARG A 122 -23.17 20.93 3.94
CA ARG A 122 -23.12 22.34 4.37
C ARG A 122 -22.16 23.13 3.49
N GLY A 123 -22.62 24.26 2.95
CA GLY A 123 -21.80 25.10 2.06
C GLY A 123 -21.63 24.52 0.65
N ALA A 124 -22.57 23.68 0.18
CA ALA A 124 -22.52 23.03 -1.12
C ALA A 124 -22.18 23.98 -2.28
N LYS A 125 -22.83 25.15 -2.37
CA LYS A 125 -22.52 26.18 -3.37
C LYS A 125 -21.05 26.65 -3.32
N ARG A 126 -20.52 26.84 -2.11
CA ARG A 126 -19.10 27.22 -1.94
C ARG A 126 -18.18 26.09 -2.38
N ALA A 127 -18.49 24.85 -1.99
CA ALA A 127 -17.71 23.68 -2.41
C ALA A 127 -17.70 23.52 -3.93
N MET A 128 -18.86 23.68 -4.58
CA MET A 128 -19.00 23.70 -6.05
C MET A 128 -18.07 24.74 -6.68
N ASN A 129 -18.14 26.00 -6.23
CA ASN A 129 -17.31 27.07 -6.77
C ASN A 129 -15.81 26.82 -6.55
N LEU A 130 -15.41 26.30 -5.39
CA LEU A 130 -14.01 25.98 -5.10
C LEU A 130 -13.49 24.83 -5.97
N LEU A 131 -14.30 23.80 -6.19
CA LEU A 131 -13.96 22.71 -7.10
C LEU A 131 -13.84 23.21 -8.55
N GLU A 132 -14.67 24.15 -8.97
CA GLU A 132 -14.58 24.77 -10.29
C GLU A 132 -13.30 25.60 -10.43
N GLU A 133 -13.02 26.45 -9.44
CA GLU A 133 -11.86 27.35 -9.39
C GLU A 133 -10.54 26.58 -9.33
N HIS A 134 -10.49 25.47 -8.60
CA HIS A 134 -9.28 24.67 -8.36
C HIS A 134 -9.26 23.34 -9.12
N ARG A 135 -9.98 23.25 -10.25
CA ARG A 135 -10.05 22.02 -11.05
C ARG A 135 -8.67 21.52 -11.47
N ASP A 136 -7.82 22.40 -11.97
CA ASP A 136 -6.48 22.04 -12.44
C ASP A 136 -5.59 21.60 -11.27
N THR A 137 -5.68 22.28 -10.12
CA THR A 137 -4.99 21.87 -8.90
C THR A 137 -5.41 20.48 -8.43
N ALA A 138 -6.71 20.17 -8.48
CA ALA A 138 -7.20 18.84 -8.14
C ALA A 138 -6.65 17.78 -9.12
N ALA A 139 -6.61 18.09 -10.42
CA ALA A 139 -6.09 17.19 -11.44
C ALA A 139 -4.58 16.93 -11.26
N GLU A 140 -3.79 17.96 -10.98
CA GLU A 140 -2.37 17.83 -10.66
C GLU A 140 -2.15 17.03 -9.37
N ALA A 141 -2.94 17.31 -8.33
CA ALA A 141 -2.88 16.56 -7.08
C ALA A 141 -3.22 15.08 -7.29
N LEU A 142 -4.18 14.76 -8.16
CA LEU A 142 -4.51 13.37 -8.50
C LEU A 142 -3.33 12.64 -9.14
N VAL A 143 -2.55 13.31 -9.99
CA VAL A 143 -1.33 12.69 -10.55
C VAL A 143 -0.33 12.37 -9.45
N LEU A 144 -0.18 13.25 -8.45
CA LEU A 144 0.75 13.06 -7.33
C LEU A 144 0.29 12.00 -6.33
N THR A 145 -1.02 11.84 -6.11
CA THR A 145 -1.55 10.87 -5.14
C THR A 145 -1.80 9.48 -5.73
N THR A 146 -1.71 9.34 -7.06
CA THR A 146 -1.93 8.07 -7.74
C THR A 146 -0.62 7.28 -7.79
N ILE A 147 -0.61 6.10 -7.18
CA ILE A 147 0.52 5.17 -7.24
C ILE A 147 0.63 4.59 -8.65
N VAL A 148 1.83 4.64 -9.22
CA VAL A 148 2.13 4.04 -10.52
C VAL A 148 2.21 2.52 -10.38
N ARG A 149 1.53 1.79 -11.28
CA ARG A 149 1.43 0.31 -11.23
C ARG A 149 2.00 -0.40 -12.46
N ASP A 150 2.77 0.31 -13.26
CA ASP A 150 3.39 -0.16 -14.50
C ASP A 150 4.88 0.23 -14.61
N VAL A 151 5.57 0.25 -13.46
CA VAL A 151 7.03 0.40 -13.42
C VAL A 151 7.67 -0.73 -14.27
N PRO A 152 8.69 -0.45 -15.11
CA PRO A 152 9.30 -1.44 -16.00
C PRO A 152 10.22 -2.41 -15.25
N ILE A 153 9.62 -3.26 -14.41
CA ILE A 153 10.24 -4.33 -13.64
C ILE A 153 9.42 -5.61 -13.77
N ASP A 154 10.09 -6.76 -13.67
CA ASP A 154 9.45 -8.08 -13.74
C ASP A 154 9.48 -8.77 -12.37
N PHE A 155 8.32 -9.24 -11.93
CA PHE A 155 8.18 -10.03 -10.71
C PHE A 155 8.33 -11.52 -11.00
N ASP A 156 9.44 -12.10 -10.55
CA ASP A 156 9.66 -13.54 -10.50
C ASP A 156 9.42 -14.06 -9.08
N ALA A 157 8.30 -14.78 -8.90
CA ALA A 157 7.90 -15.33 -7.61
C ALA A 157 8.88 -16.39 -7.07
N GLU A 158 9.55 -17.15 -7.93
CA GLU A 158 10.51 -18.17 -7.52
C GLU A 158 11.81 -17.53 -7.03
N GLN A 159 12.30 -16.51 -7.72
CA GLN A 159 13.49 -15.76 -7.29
C GLN A 159 13.25 -14.88 -6.07
N SER A 160 11.98 -14.55 -5.78
CA SER A 160 11.60 -13.68 -4.65
C SER A 160 11.32 -14.44 -3.34
N LYS A 161 11.51 -15.77 -3.32
CA LYS A 161 11.32 -16.57 -2.10
C LYS A 161 12.33 -16.17 -1.02
N PHE A 162 11.82 -15.82 0.15
CA PHE A 162 12.65 -15.60 1.33
C PHE A 162 13.12 -16.93 1.93
N GLY A 163 14.37 -16.96 2.41
CA GLY A 163 14.91 -18.11 3.14
C GLY A 163 16.29 -18.57 2.65
N GLN A 164 16.69 -18.19 1.45
CA GLN A 164 18.00 -18.55 0.88
C GLN A 164 19.02 -17.43 1.12
N PHE A 165 19.67 -17.44 2.27
CA PHE A 165 20.74 -16.49 2.61
C PHE A 165 21.86 -17.14 3.42
N ASP A 166 23.07 -16.59 3.33
CA ASP A 166 24.20 -17.01 4.14
C ASP A 166 24.07 -16.43 5.55
N ARG A 167 23.47 -17.21 6.45
CA ARG A 167 23.15 -16.79 7.80
C ARG A 167 24.37 -16.31 8.60
N GLU A 168 25.51 -17.00 8.46
CA GLU A 168 26.74 -16.62 9.16
C GLU A 168 27.25 -15.26 8.70
N LYS A 169 27.24 -15.00 7.39
CA LYS A 169 27.62 -13.68 6.84
C LYS A 169 26.66 -12.59 7.29
N VAL A 170 25.36 -12.83 7.28
CA VAL A 170 24.36 -11.84 7.74
C VAL A 170 24.55 -11.54 9.22
N ILE A 171 24.72 -12.55 10.07
CA ILE A 171 24.98 -12.35 11.51
C ILE A 171 26.24 -11.53 11.72
N LYS A 172 27.33 -11.83 11.01
CA LYS A 172 28.57 -11.08 11.13
C LYS A 172 28.34 -9.59 10.84
N ILE A 173 27.67 -9.28 9.71
CA ILE A 173 27.36 -7.89 9.34
C ILE A 173 26.48 -7.23 10.42
N LEU A 174 25.43 -7.90 10.90
CA LEU A 174 24.57 -7.35 11.94
C LEU A 174 25.34 -7.10 13.25
N MET A 175 26.30 -7.95 13.62
CA MET A 175 27.15 -7.76 14.79
C MET A 175 28.13 -6.59 14.59
N ASP A 176 28.68 -6.41 13.39
CA ASP A 176 29.56 -5.28 13.05
C ASP A 176 28.82 -3.93 13.18
N TYR A 177 27.50 -3.91 12.92
CA TYR A 177 26.62 -2.75 13.17
C TYR A 177 26.00 -2.72 14.57
N GLU A 178 26.44 -3.58 15.49
CA GLU A 178 25.91 -3.71 16.85
C GLU A 178 24.40 -4.02 16.95
N LEU A 179 23.78 -4.52 15.88
CA LEU A 179 22.37 -4.96 15.81
C LEU A 179 22.16 -6.33 16.45
N ARG A 180 22.66 -6.52 17.68
CA ARG A 180 22.73 -7.81 18.37
C ARG A 180 21.36 -8.46 18.57
N LEU A 181 20.34 -7.66 18.88
CA LEU A 181 18.97 -8.16 19.08
C LEU A 181 18.38 -8.73 17.78
N VAL A 182 18.67 -8.10 16.64
CA VAL A 182 18.21 -8.57 15.32
C VAL A 182 18.97 -9.82 14.93
N ALA A 183 20.29 -9.85 15.12
CA ALA A 183 21.12 -11.01 14.84
C ALA A 183 20.66 -12.26 15.61
N ASN A 184 20.26 -12.08 16.87
CA ASN A 184 19.75 -13.17 17.72
C ASN A 184 18.37 -13.68 17.29
N ARG A 185 17.58 -12.86 16.58
CA ARG A 185 16.23 -13.21 16.09
C ARG A 185 16.22 -13.65 14.64
N LEU A 186 17.38 -13.63 13.96
CA LEU A 186 17.47 -14.01 12.56
C LEU A 186 17.11 -15.51 12.42
N PRO A 187 16.08 -15.84 11.62
CA PRO A 187 15.64 -17.23 11.46
C PRO A 187 16.73 -18.08 10.83
N GLN A 188 16.57 -19.40 10.91
CA GLN A 188 17.44 -20.33 10.21
C GLN A 188 17.17 -20.26 8.71
N SER A 189 18.22 -20.31 7.89
CA SER A 189 18.06 -20.26 6.44
C SER A 189 17.69 -21.65 5.90
N GLU A 190 17.03 -21.71 4.73
CA GLU A 190 16.81 -22.96 4.01
C GLU A 190 18.14 -23.68 3.70
N LEU A 191 19.21 -22.90 3.46
CA LEU A 191 20.55 -23.43 3.25
C LEU A 191 21.11 -24.14 4.49
N ASP A 192 20.79 -23.64 5.69
CA ASP A 192 21.20 -24.30 6.94
C ASP A 192 20.45 -25.62 7.12
N HIS A 193 19.15 -25.67 6.80
CA HIS A 193 18.36 -26.89 6.85
C HIS A 193 18.84 -27.95 5.85
N LEU A 194 19.23 -27.54 4.64
CA LEU A 194 19.81 -28.43 3.63
C LEU A 194 21.20 -28.96 4.04
N LYS A 195 22.02 -28.19 4.76
CA LYS A 195 23.30 -28.66 5.30
C LYS A 195 23.10 -29.69 6.42
N GLN A 196 22.12 -29.46 7.30
CA GLN A 196 21.82 -30.33 8.44
C GLN A 196 21.24 -31.68 8.01
N THR A 197 20.28 -31.69 7.09
CA THR A 197 19.72 -32.92 6.52
C THR A 197 20.78 -33.77 5.80
N ASN A 198 21.74 -33.13 5.14
CA ASN A 198 22.86 -33.83 4.50
C ASN A 198 23.93 -34.34 5.49
N SER A 199 24.11 -33.71 6.65
CA SER A 199 24.98 -34.26 7.72
C SER A 199 24.33 -35.46 8.40
N ASP A 200 23.03 -35.36 8.72
CA ASP A 200 22.29 -36.41 9.42
C ASP A 200 22.22 -37.69 8.58
N ASN A 201 22.00 -37.57 7.27
CA ASN A 201 22.03 -38.72 6.35
C ASN A 201 23.43 -39.37 6.24
N LYS A 202 24.52 -38.61 6.39
CA LYS A 202 25.89 -39.15 6.37
C LYS A 202 26.24 -39.90 7.66
N ASP A 203 25.68 -39.48 8.79
CA ASP A 203 25.93 -40.13 10.08
C ASP A 203 25.11 -41.42 10.24
N VAL A 204 23.88 -41.47 9.73
CA VAL A 204 23.05 -42.70 9.66
C VAL A 204 23.68 -43.76 8.73
N ALA A 205 24.24 -43.35 7.60
CA ALA A 205 24.93 -44.27 6.68
C ALA A 205 26.23 -44.86 7.27
N LYS A 206 26.86 -44.19 8.24
CA LYS A 206 28.03 -44.70 8.95
C LYS A 206 27.69 -45.67 10.07
N THR A 207 26.52 -45.55 10.70
CA THR A 207 26.10 -46.43 11.81
C THR A 207 25.51 -47.76 11.34
N SER A 208 25.12 -47.85 10.07
CA SER A 208 24.56 -49.06 9.44
C SER A 208 25.59 -49.91 8.69
N ALA A 209 26.87 -49.50 8.71
CA ALA A 209 27.99 -50.17 8.06
C ALA A 209 28.95 -50.89 9.05
N THR A 210 28.54 -51.09 10.30
CA THR A 210 29.24 -51.84 11.37
C THR A 210 28.36 -52.94 11.91
#